data_AF-A0A7C5XDZ4-F1
#
_entry.id   AF-A0A7C5XDZ4-F1
#
_cell.length_a   1.000
_cell.length_b   1.000
_cell.length_c   1.000
_cell.angle_alpha   90.00
_cell.angle_beta   90.00
_cell.angle_gamma   90.00
#
_symmetry.space_group_name_H-M   'P 1'
#
loop_
_entity.id
_entity.type
_entity.pdbx_description
1 polymer ?
#
loop_
_entity_poly.entity_id
_entity_poly.type
_entity_poly.pdbx_seq_one_letter_code
_entity_poly.pdbx_strand_id
1 'polypeptide(L)'
;MSIEKLLEEKAQLINKAIEKYIPRIFTENALIFKINPPRYSHNTEALNKALAEPIWEFLDRGGKRWRPTLFLLICEALGKNPEDYVDYAIIPEVVHNGTLMIDDIEDSSEYRRGKPCTYKIYGLDIAINAGNAMYYLP
;
A
#
# COMPACT_ATOMS: atom_id res chain seq x y z
N MET A 1 11.61 -25.12 -4.56
CA MET A 1 11.28 -24.00 -3.65
C MET A 1 9.80 -24.12 -3.32
N SER A 2 9.39 -24.06 -2.05
CA SER A 2 7.96 -24.05 -1.70
C SER A 2 7.34 -22.69 -2.02
N ILE A 3 6.02 -22.66 -2.20
CA ILE A 3 5.32 -21.42 -2.54
C ILE A 3 5.37 -20.41 -1.38
N GLU A 4 5.34 -20.89 -0.14
CA GLU A 4 5.45 -20.07 1.05
C GLU A 4 6.78 -19.33 1.10
N LYS A 5 7.88 -20.06 0.84
CA LYS A 5 9.22 -19.48 0.82
C LYS A 5 9.37 -18.43 -0.29
N LEU A 6 8.81 -18.71 -1.47
CA LEU A 6 8.80 -17.76 -2.58
C LEU A 6 8.07 -16.45 -2.20
N LEU A 7 6.90 -16.56 -1.57
CA LEU A 7 6.11 -15.41 -1.15
C LEU A 7 6.84 -14.58 -0.08
N GLU A 8 7.49 -15.23 0.88
CA GLU A 8 8.30 -14.57 1.91
C GLU A 8 9.50 -13.82 1.30
N GLU A 9 10.21 -14.44 0.37
CA GLU A 9 11.35 -13.83 -0.32
C GLU A 9 10.92 -12.60 -1.14
N LYS A 10 9.81 -12.71 -1.90
CA LYS A 10 9.31 -11.59 -2.71
C LYS A 10 8.69 -10.48 -1.86
N ALA A 11 8.12 -10.79 -0.70
CA ALA A 11 7.47 -9.81 0.16
C ALA A 11 8.41 -8.66 0.56
N GLN A 12 9.69 -8.95 0.84
CA GLN A 12 10.66 -7.91 1.19
C GLN A 12 10.90 -6.92 0.04
N LEU A 13 11.05 -7.43 -1.18
CA LEU A 13 11.22 -6.63 -2.38
C LEU A 13 9.99 -5.77 -2.66
N ILE A 14 8.80 -6.36 -2.55
CA ILE A 14 7.52 -5.68 -2.77
C ILE A 14 7.28 -4.59 -1.73
N ASN A 15 7.55 -4.85 -0.45
CA ASN A 15 7.36 -3.85 0.60
C ASN A 15 8.30 -2.64 0.39
N LYS A 16 9.56 -2.87 0.00
CA LYS A 16 10.48 -1.79 -0.37
C LYS A 16 9.98 -0.97 -1.56
N ALA A 17 9.39 -1.64 -2.56
CA ALA A 17 8.79 -0.98 -3.70
C ALA A 17 7.59 -0.13 -3.28
N ILE A 18 6.71 -0.61 -2.40
CA ILE A 18 5.60 0.18 -1.85
C ILE A 18 6.12 1.42 -1.13
N GLU A 19 7.15 1.29 -0.27
CA GLU A 19 7.75 2.41 0.48
C GLU A 19 8.31 3.53 -0.41
N LYS A 20 8.71 3.22 -1.64
CA LYS A 20 9.18 4.22 -2.62
C LYS A 20 8.07 5.20 -3.03
N TYR A 21 6.82 4.71 -3.15
CA TYR A 21 5.67 5.51 -3.61
C TYR A 21 4.82 6.02 -2.45
N ILE A 22 4.65 5.20 -1.41
CA ILE A 22 3.94 5.53 -0.18
C ILE A 22 4.95 5.45 0.97
N PRO A 23 5.72 6.51 1.21
CA PRO A 23 6.72 6.49 2.28
C PRO A 23 6.06 6.35 3.65
N ARG A 24 6.77 5.70 4.57
CA ARG A 24 6.36 5.60 5.99
C ARG A 24 6.26 6.97 6.66
N ILE A 25 7.03 7.93 6.16
CA ILE A 25 6.98 9.34 6.56
C ILE A 25 7.11 10.18 5.29
N PHE A 26 6.05 10.89 4.92
CA PHE A 26 6.09 11.93 3.90
C PHE A 26 6.96 13.09 4.37
N THR A 27 7.94 13.42 3.54
CA THR A 27 8.76 14.63 3.63
C THR A 27 8.55 15.46 2.36
N GLU A 28 9.05 16.69 2.34
CA GLU A 28 8.98 17.56 1.14
C GLU A 28 9.65 16.92 -0.09
N ASN A 29 10.58 15.97 0.13
CA ASN A 29 11.29 15.24 -0.91
C ASN A 29 10.57 13.99 -1.42
N ALA A 30 9.37 13.68 -0.91
CA ALA A 30 8.60 12.51 -1.33
C ALA A 30 8.35 12.52 -2.84
N LEU A 31 8.39 11.35 -3.47
CA LEU A 31 8.27 11.22 -4.92
C LEU A 31 6.97 11.84 -5.46
N ILE A 32 5.87 11.70 -4.72
CA ILE A 32 4.57 12.27 -5.10
C ILE A 32 4.63 13.78 -5.35
N PHE A 33 5.45 14.52 -4.59
CA PHE A 33 5.59 15.97 -4.77
C PHE A 33 6.47 16.36 -5.95
N LYS A 34 7.33 15.45 -6.42
CA LYS A 34 8.10 15.66 -7.66
C LYS A 34 7.21 15.50 -8.89
N ILE A 35 6.21 14.62 -8.81
CA ILE A 35 5.26 14.35 -9.90
C ILE A 35 4.11 15.37 -9.88
N ASN A 36 3.59 15.68 -8.69
CA ASN A 36 2.49 16.61 -8.48
C ASN A 36 2.86 17.61 -7.37
N PRO A 37 3.57 18.70 -7.71
CA PRO A 37 4.03 19.68 -6.73
C PRO A 37 2.84 20.42 -6.10
N PRO A 38 2.89 20.70 -4.78
CA PRO A 38 1.82 21.43 -4.13
C PRO A 38 1.75 22.87 -4.68
N ARG A 39 0.52 23.38 -4.83
CA ARG A 39 0.29 24.75 -5.30
C ARG A 39 0.71 25.82 -4.29
N TYR A 40 0.64 25.52 -2.99
CA TYR A 40 0.84 26.50 -1.92
C TYR A 40 1.94 26.10 -0.94
N SER A 41 1.78 24.97 -0.26
CA SER A 41 2.75 24.49 0.72
C SER A 41 2.64 22.98 0.94
N HIS A 42 3.69 22.38 1.50
CA HIS A 42 3.65 21.02 2.01
C HIS A 42 3.10 21.02 3.44
N ASN A 43 2.02 20.28 3.70
CA ASN A 43 1.61 19.95 5.06
C ASN A 43 1.92 18.47 5.34
N THR A 44 3.20 18.21 5.64
CA THR A 44 3.69 16.85 5.88
C THR A 44 3.11 16.25 7.15
N GLU A 45 2.83 17.05 8.18
CA GLU A 45 2.19 16.56 9.42
C GLU A 45 0.82 15.97 9.13
N ALA A 46 -0.05 16.70 8.42
CA ALA A 46 -1.37 16.23 8.06
C ALA A 46 -1.31 14.98 7.18
N LEU A 47 -0.40 14.94 6.19
CA LEU A 47 -0.24 13.77 5.32
C LEU A 47 0.26 12.54 6.08
N ASN A 48 1.16 12.72 7.04
CA ASN A 48 1.64 11.62 7.86
C ASN A 48 0.52 11.05 8.72
N LYS A 49 -0.22 11.91 9.44
CA LYS A 49 -1.34 11.49 10.30
C LYS A 49 -2.50 10.88 9.52
N ALA A 50 -2.85 11.46 8.38
CA ALA A 50 -4.04 11.06 7.61
C ALA A 50 -3.77 9.95 6.59
N LEU A 51 -2.53 9.78 6.13
CA LEU A 51 -2.20 8.79 5.09
C LEU A 51 -1.12 7.81 5.55
N ALA A 52 0.10 8.28 5.86
CA ALA A 52 1.21 7.36 6.11
C ALA A 52 0.95 6.44 7.30
N GLU A 53 0.55 7.00 8.44
CA GLU A 53 0.23 6.24 9.65
C GLU A 53 -0.87 5.18 9.43
N PRO A 54 -2.09 5.53 8.96
CA PRO A 54 -3.15 4.53 8.79
C PRO A 54 -2.85 3.51 7.68
N ILE A 55 -2.20 3.92 6.58
CA ILE A 55 -1.84 2.99 5.50
C ILE A 55 -0.81 1.98 6.00
N TRP A 56 0.26 2.44 6.65
CA TRP A 56 1.31 1.54 7.13
C TRP A 56 0.86 0.70 8.32
N GLU A 57 0.05 1.23 9.23
CA GLU A 57 -0.55 0.43 10.29
C GLU A 57 -1.31 -0.77 9.70
N PHE A 58 -2.09 -0.55 8.63
CA PHE A 58 -2.85 -1.60 7.97
C PHE A 58 -1.99 -2.58 7.16
N LEU A 59 -1.03 -2.07 6.38
CA LEU A 59 -0.13 -2.89 5.57
C LEU A 59 0.80 -3.77 6.43
N ASP A 60 1.21 -3.27 7.60
CA ASP A 60 2.05 -3.97 8.57
C ASP A 60 1.30 -5.06 9.34
N ARG A 61 -0.04 -5.10 9.28
CA ARG A 61 -0.82 -6.28 9.72
C ARG A 61 -0.56 -7.52 8.85
N GLY A 62 0.23 -7.38 7.80
CA GLY A 62 0.73 -8.46 6.96
C GLY A 62 -0.07 -8.64 5.67
N GLY A 63 -0.23 -9.89 5.25
CA GLY A 63 -0.76 -10.25 3.95
C GLY A 63 0.23 -11.13 3.20
N LYS A 64 -0.28 -12.02 2.35
CA LYS A 64 0.54 -13.03 1.67
C LYS A 64 1.36 -12.47 0.50
N ARG A 65 1.15 -11.22 0.11
CA ARG A 65 1.77 -10.58 -1.07
C ARG A 65 1.68 -11.46 -2.33
N TRP A 66 0.60 -12.22 -2.47
CA TRP A 66 0.47 -13.20 -3.54
C TRP A 66 0.12 -12.55 -4.89
N ARG A 67 -0.65 -11.46 -4.89
CA ARG A 67 -0.98 -10.68 -6.10
C ARG A 67 0.26 -10.08 -6.78
N PRO A 68 1.12 -9.34 -6.07
CA PRO A 68 2.35 -8.80 -6.66
C PRO A 68 3.31 -9.92 -7.06
N THR A 69 3.36 -11.01 -6.30
CA THR A 69 4.20 -12.18 -6.67
C THR A 69 3.71 -12.85 -7.95
N LEU A 70 2.40 -13.05 -8.09
CA LEU A 70 1.80 -13.61 -9.29
C LEU A 70 2.07 -12.73 -10.51
N PHE A 71 1.95 -11.40 -10.36
CA PHE A 71 2.29 -10.46 -11.43
C PHE A 71 3.73 -10.65 -11.91
N LEU A 72 4.70 -10.72 -10.98
CA LEU A 72 6.11 -10.92 -11.31
C LEU A 72 6.39 -12.28 -11.96
N LEU A 73 5.71 -13.34 -11.50
CA LEU A 73 5.80 -14.68 -12.12
C LEU A 73 5.25 -14.68 -13.56
N ILE A 74 4.19 -13.91 -13.83
CA ILE A 74 3.68 -13.75 -15.19
C ILE A 74 4.70 -13.02 -16.07
N CYS A 75 5.34 -11.96 -15.58
CA CYS A 75 6.44 -11.30 -16.31
C CYS A 75 7.56 -12.29 -16.65
N GLU A 76 7.96 -13.11 -15.68
CA GLU A 76 8.98 -14.15 -15.87
C GLU A 76 8.57 -15.18 -16.93
N ALA A 77 7.34 -15.68 -16.85
CA ALA A 77 6.79 -16.65 -17.80
C ALA A 77 6.71 -16.10 -19.24
N LEU A 78 6.60 -14.78 -19.39
CA LEU A 78 6.64 -14.08 -20.68
C LEU A 78 8.07 -13.76 -21.15
N GLY A 79 9.10 -14.30 -20.49
CA GLY A 79 10.51 -14.12 -20.83
C GLY A 79 11.06 -12.74 -20.48
N LYS A 80 10.44 -12.03 -19.54
CA LYS A 80 10.94 -10.74 -19.03
C LYS A 80 11.69 -10.94 -17.72
N ASN A 81 12.61 -10.03 -17.41
CA ASN A 81 13.23 -9.98 -16.09
C ASN A 81 12.23 -9.35 -15.09
N PRO A 82 11.76 -10.08 -14.06
CA PRO A 82 10.76 -9.54 -13.13
C PRO A 82 11.22 -8.31 -12.35
N GLU A 83 12.54 -8.15 -12.13
CA GLU A 83 13.09 -7.01 -11.40
C GLU A 83 12.77 -5.67 -12.09
N ASP A 84 12.69 -5.67 -13.42
CA ASP A 84 12.37 -4.48 -14.22
C ASP A 84 10.91 -4.02 -14.05
N TYR A 85 10.05 -4.87 -13.46
CA TYR A 85 8.60 -4.64 -13.32
C TYR A 85 8.12 -4.57 -11.88
N VAL A 86 9.03 -4.56 -10.90
CA VAL A 86 8.70 -4.52 -9.46
C VAL A 86 7.85 -3.30 -9.10
N ASP A 87 8.15 -2.14 -9.68
CA ASP A 87 7.39 -0.91 -9.46
C ASP A 87 5.92 -1.03 -9.89
N TYR A 88 5.61 -1.83 -10.92
CA TYR A 88 4.23 -2.07 -11.36
C TYR A 88 3.53 -3.17 -10.56
N ALA A 89 4.31 -4.11 -10.01
CA ALA A 89 3.78 -5.23 -9.25
C ALA A 89 3.03 -4.78 -8.00
N ILE A 90 3.36 -3.62 -7.43
CA ILE A 90 2.72 -3.10 -6.22
C ILE A 90 1.28 -2.63 -6.46
N ILE A 91 0.93 -2.21 -7.68
CA ILE A 91 -0.38 -1.65 -8.03
C ILE A 91 -1.52 -2.57 -7.56
N PRO A 92 -1.60 -3.86 -7.95
CA PRO A 92 -2.66 -4.74 -7.51
C PRO A 92 -2.66 -5.02 -5.99
N GLU A 93 -1.54 -4.87 -5.30
CA GLU A 93 -1.48 -5.05 -3.85
C GLU A 93 -2.01 -3.83 -3.12
N VAL A 94 -1.56 -2.63 -3.48
CA VAL A 94 -1.94 -1.39 -2.80
C VAL A 94 -3.41 -1.10 -3.05
N VAL A 95 -3.87 -1.17 -4.31
CA VAL A 95 -5.29 -0.98 -4.65
C VAL A 95 -6.16 -1.95 -3.85
N HIS A 96 -5.79 -3.24 -3.80
CA HIS A 96 -6.55 -4.23 -3.03
C HIS A 96 -6.60 -3.91 -1.53
N ASN A 97 -5.49 -3.49 -0.92
CA ASN A 97 -5.53 -3.12 0.50
C ASN A 97 -6.36 -1.84 0.73
N GLY A 98 -6.41 -0.92 -0.24
CA GLY A 98 -7.37 0.19 -0.26
C GLY A 98 -8.82 -0.28 -0.34
N THR A 99 -9.15 -1.29 -1.16
CA THR A 99 -10.53 -1.83 -1.23
C THR A 99 -10.94 -2.42 0.11
N LEU A 100 -10.05 -3.16 0.77
CA LEU A 100 -10.35 -3.72 2.08
C LEU A 100 -10.64 -2.66 3.16
N MET A 101 -9.98 -1.49 3.11
CA MET A 101 -10.28 -0.39 4.04
C MET A 101 -11.68 0.18 3.82
N ILE A 102 -12.13 0.28 2.56
CA ILE A 102 -13.46 0.77 2.21
C ILE A 102 -14.52 -0.31 2.48
N ASP A 103 -14.26 -1.57 2.12
CA ASP A 103 -15.12 -2.71 2.46
C ASP A 103 -15.33 -2.80 3.98
N ASP A 104 -14.30 -2.59 4.79
CA ASP A 104 -14.42 -2.60 6.25
C ASP A 104 -15.47 -1.59 6.75
N ILE A 105 -15.60 -0.45 6.07
CA ILE A 105 -16.61 0.58 6.37
C ILE A 105 -17.98 0.13 5.85
N GLU A 106 -18.07 -0.30 4.59
CA GLU A 106 -19.32 -0.74 3.96
C GLU A 106 -19.98 -1.90 4.73
N ASP A 107 -19.17 -2.89 5.11
CA ASP A 107 -19.60 -4.07 5.85
C ASP A 107 -19.82 -3.80 7.35
N SER A 108 -19.51 -2.59 7.83
CA SER A 108 -19.47 -2.27 9.26
C SER A 108 -18.62 -3.27 10.06
N SER A 109 -17.49 -3.69 9.48
CA SER A 109 -16.60 -4.69 10.08
C SER A 109 -15.98 -4.17 11.37
N GLU A 110 -15.87 -5.05 12.37
CA GLU A 110 -15.24 -4.71 13.65
C GLU A 110 -13.72 -4.96 13.64
N TYR A 111 -13.27 -6.03 12.97
CA TYR A 111 -11.87 -6.46 12.99
C TYR A 111 -11.35 -6.87 11.62
N ARG A 112 -10.07 -6.56 11.36
CA ARG A 112 -9.28 -7.08 10.24
C ARG A 112 -7.90 -7.52 10.69
N ARG A 113 -7.55 -8.77 10.34
CA ARG A 113 -6.26 -9.41 10.67
C ARG A 113 -5.92 -9.30 12.17
N GLY A 114 -6.92 -9.54 13.03
CA GLY A 114 -6.74 -9.56 14.48
C GLY A 114 -6.69 -8.19 15.17
N LYS A 115 -6.92 -7.08 14.45
CA LYS A 115 -6.97 -5.72 15.00
C LYS A 115 -8.26 -4.99 14.58
N PRO A 116 -8.72 -3.97 15.33
CA PRO A 116 -9.88 -3.17 14.92
C PRO A 116 -9.73 -2.59 13.51
N CYS A 117 -10.80 -2.51 12.74
CA CYS A 117 -10.77 -1.92 11.40
C CYS A 117 -10.26 -0.46 11.42
N THR A 118 -9.62 -0.01 10.34
CA THR A 118 -8.93 1.30 10.30
C THR A 118 -9.83 2.47 10.72
N TYR A 119 -11.09 2.47 10.29
CA TYR A 119 -12.05 3.53 10.63
C TYR A 119 -12.44 3.58 12.11
N LYS A 120 -12.28 2.47 12.85
CA LYS A 120 -12.46 2.42 14.30
C LYS A 120 -11.28 3.00 15.08
N ILE A 121 -10.08 2.98 14.48
CA ILE A 121 -8.85 3.48 15.11
C ILE A 121 -8.64 4.96 14.79
N TYR A 122 -8.79 5.32 13.51
CA TYR A 122 -8.43 6.63 13.00
C TYR A 122 -9.64 7.52 12.65
N GLY A 123 -10.86 6.98 12.70
CA GLY A 123 -12.06 7.69 12.27
C GLY A 123 -12.41 7.43 10.81
N LEU A 124 -13.67 7.73 10.48
CA LEU A 124 -14.28 7.43 9.19
C LEU A 124 -13.64 8.23 8.04
N ASP A 125 -13.46 9.52 8.25
CA ASP A 125 -12.86 10.45 7.29
C ASP A 125 -11.42 10.08 6.93
N ILE A 126 -10.60 9.75 7.93
CA ILE A 126 -9.22 9.30 7.70
C ILE A 126 -9.20 7.98 6.95
N ALA A 127 -10.02 7.00 7.34
CA ALA A 127 -10.05 5.70 6.68
C ALA A 127 -10.53 5.79 5.21
N ILE A 128 -11.53 6.62 4.92
CA ILE A 128 -11.98 6.88 3.54
C ILE A 128 -10.85 7.53 2.73
N ASN A 129 -10.21 8.57 3.28
CA ASN A 129 -9.14 9.27 2.58
C ASN A 129 -7.92 8.37 2.33
N ALA A 130 -7.52 7.58 3.32
CA ALA A 130 -6.42 6.61 3.20
C ALA A 130 -6.74 5.53 2.16
N GLY A 131 -7.93 4.92 2.24
CA GLY A 131 -8.37 3.90 1.29
C GLY A 131 -8.43 4.44 -0.14
N ASN A 132 -9.00 5.63 -0.34
CA ASN A 132 -9.03 6.30 -1.63
C ASN A 132 -7.63 6.67 -2.13
N ALA A 133 -6.75 7.16 -1.27
CA ALA A 133 -5.38 7.49 -1.67
C ALA A 133 -4.64 6.24 -2.18
N MET A 134 -4.89 5.06 -1.60
CA MET A 134 -4.33 3.79 -2.08
C MET A 134 -4.84 3.37 -3.47
N TYR A 135 -5.96 3.90 -3.96
CA TYR A 135 -6.40 3.69 -5.34
C TYR A 135 -5.60 4.49 -6.37
N TYR A 136 -4.98 5.59 -5.96
CA TYR A 136 -4.40 6.58 -6.88
C TYR A 136 -2.90 6.87 -6.64
N LEU A 137 -2.29 6.38 -5.55
CA LEU A 137 -0.89 6.65 -5.20
C LEU A 137 0.17 5.75 -5.87
N PRO A 138 -0.13 4.52 -6.31
CA PRO A 138 0.75 3.76 -7.20
C PRO A 138 0.15 3.47 -8.59
#